data_AF-A0A453QEL9-F1
#
_entry.id   AF-A0A453QEL9-F1
#
_cell.length_a   1.000
_cell.length_b   1.000
_cell.length_c   1.000
_cell.angle_alpha   90.00
_cell.angle_beta   90.00
_cell.angle_gamma   90.00
#
_symmetry.space_group_name_H-M   'P 1'
#
loop_
_entity.id
_entity.type
_entity.pdbx_description
1 polymer ?
#
loop_
_entity_poly.entity_id
_entity_poly.type
_entity_poly.pdbx_seq_one_letter_code
_entity_poly.pdbx_strand_id
1 'polypeptide(L)'
;MHFAGTSYGQLICGRAGYCLVVDVFSGAVVSPPRLPFSGDFEFGREFYFSGTLTAPIASPNSHLLVSTAISLFDWPVGSNSWSELQLSDESIEQIVEFNGQFIAMDDCYKIYALQLSPQLGLQEITTEWVGHLSPSSYTKP
;
A
#
# COMPACT_ATOMS: atom_id res chain seq x y z
N MET A 1 13.88 -10.68 -4.51
CA MET A 1 13.47 -9.68 -3.52
C MET A 1 12.96 -8.52 -4.34
N HIS A 2 11.69 -8.16 -4.19
CA HIS A 2 11.03 -7.09 -4.91
C HIS A 2 10.97 -5.87 -3.99
N PHE A 3 11.30 -4.72 -4.53
CA PHE A 3 11.07 -3.45 -3.85
C PHE A 3 9.59 -3.11 -3.95
N ALA A 4 8.92 -2.93 -2.81
CA ALA A 4 7.50 -2.60 -2.76
C ALA A 4 7.28 -1.11 -2.47
N GLY A 5 8.20 -0.44 -1.77
CA GLY A 5 8.09 0.98 -1.51
C GLY A 5 8.98 1.46 -0.38
N THR A 6 8.82 2.74 -0.03
CA THR A 6 9.53 3.40 1.07
C THR A 6 8.63 4.33 1.84
N SER A 7 8.87 4.44 3.14
CA SER A 7 8.19 5.41 4.00
C SER A 7 9.02 5.62 5.26
N TYR A 8 9.06 6.84 5.80
CA TYR A 8 9.66 7.16 7.12
C TYR A 8 11.12 6.69 7.35
N GLY A 9 11.92 6.55 6.29
CA GLY A 9 13.30 6.07 6.38
C GLY A 9 13.45 4.54 6.33
N GLN A 10 12.37 3.81 6.04
CA GLN A 10 12.40 2.37 5.83
C GLN A 10 12.20 2.00 4.35
N LEU A 11 12.93 0.98 3.89
CA LEU A 11 12.67 0.23 2.66
C LEU A 11 11.71 -0.92 2.97
N ILE A 12 10.72 -1.12 2.10
CA ILE A 12 9.77 -2.23 2.18
C ILE A 12 10.03 -3.15 1.00
N CYS A 13 10.26 -4.43 1.28
CA CYS A 13 10.61 -5.43 0.28
C CYS A 13 9.80 -6.71 0.46
N GLY A 14 9.48 -7.38 -0.63
CA GLY A 14 8.70 -8.61 -0.65
C GLY A 14 9.37 -9.77 -1.40
N ARG A 15 9.11 -11.01 -0.99
CA ARG A 15 9.48 -12.23 -1.73
C ARG A 15 8.72 -13.44 -1.17
N ALA A 16 8.09 -14.26 -2.03
CA ALA A 16 7.54 -15.56 -1.60
C ALA A 16 6.52 -15.50 -0.45
N GLY A 17 5.73 -14.41 -0.39
CA GLY A 17 4.80 -14.12 0.70
C GLY A 17 5.43 -13.51 1.95
N TYR A 18 6.75 -13.35 1.99
CA TYR A 18 7.44 -12.65 3.07
C TYR A 18 7.59 -11.17 2.73
N CYS A 19 7.36 -10.31 3.73
CA CYS A 19 7.68 -8.90 3.66
C CYS A 19 8.80 -8.59 4.66
N LEU A 20 9.66 -7.64 4.31
CA LEU A 20 10.73 -7.13 5.15
C LEU A 20 10.64 -5.60 5.16
N VAL A 21 10.72 -5.03 6.34
CA VAL A 21 10.88 -3.59 6.54
C VAL A 21 12.28 -3.34 7.08
N VAL A 22 13.09 -2.62 6.31
CA VAL A 22 14.51 -2.41 6.58
C VAL A 22 14.74 -0.93 6.86
N ASP A 23 15.23 -0.60 8.04
CA ASP A 23 15.70 0.75 8.36
C ASP A 23 17.03 1.00 7.63
N VAL A 24 17.05 1.98 6.71
CA VAL A 24 18.20 2.17 5.80
C VAL A 24 19.42 2.77 6.49
N PHE A 25 19.24 3.38 7.66
CA PHE A 25 20.30 4.09 8.37
C PHE A 25 20.99 3.21 9.41
N SER A 26 20.23 2.33 10.07
CA SER A 26 20.73 1.42 11.09
C SER A 26 20.92 -0.02 10.61
N GLY A 27 20.28 -0.41 9.50
CA GLY A 27 20.24 -1.79 9.02
C GLY A 27 19.33 -2.71 9.85
N ALA A 28 18.55 -2.16 10.79
CA ALA A 28 17.58 -2.93 11.54
C ALA A 28 16.48 -3.47 10.61
N VAL A 29 16.04 -4.70 10.87
CA VAL A 29 15.04 -5.39 10.05
C VAL A 29 13.88 -5.81 10.92
N VAL A 30 12.66 -5.53 10.44
CA VAL A 30 11.41 -6.02 11.00
C VAL A 30 10.74 -6.89 9.95
N SER A 31 10.33 -8.10 10.34
CA SER A 31 9.61 -9.03 9.48
C SER A 31 8.21 -9.26 10.05
N PRO A 32 7.13 -8.86 9.35
CA PRO A 32 5.79 -9.36 9.64
C PRO A 32 5.67 -10.88 9.41
N PRO A 33 4.57 -11.51 9.87
CA PRO A 33 4.23 -12.88 9.49
C PRO A 33 4.06 -13.00 7.96
N ARG A 34 4.12 -14.23 7.45
CA ARG A 34 3.89 -14.50 6.03
C ARG A 34 2.48 -14.07 5.63
N LEU A 35 2.33 -13.48 4.44
CA LEU A 35 1.03 -13.10 3.88
C LEU A 35 0.11 -14.33 3.79
N PRO A 36 -1.16 -14.23 4.24
CA PRO A 36 -2.11 -15.32 4.21
C PRO A 36 -2.72 -15.46 2.81
N PHE A 37 -1.93 -15.86 1.82
CA PHE A 37 -2.45 -16.07 0.47
C PHE A 37 -3.59 -17.10 0.47
N SER A 38 -4.72 -16.74 -0.15
CA SER A 38 -5.84 -17.64 -0.32
C SER A 38 -5.65 -18.51 -1.59
N GLY A 39 -5.40 -19.82 -1.42
CA GLY A 39 -5.49 -20.82 -2.49
C GLY A 39 -4.16 -21.30 -3.09
N ASP A 40 -4.25 -22.27 -4.03
CA ASP A 40 -3.15 -22.82 -4.85
C ASP A 40 -2.63 -21.81 -5.89
N PHE A 41 -2.46 -20.55 -5.49
CA PHE A 41 -1.89 -19.55 -6.38
C PHE A 41 -0.41 -19.87 -6.57
N GLU A 42 -0.13 -20.42 -7.74
CA GLU A 42 1.20 -20.70 -8.23
C GLU A 42 2.13 -19.50 -7.98
N PHE A 43 3.32 -19.83 -7.49
CA PHE A 43 4.50 -18.98 -7.21
C PHE A 43 4.81 -17.81 -8.19
N GLY A 44 4.07 -17.65 -9.29
CA GLY A 44 4.28 -16.65 -10.33
C GLY A 44 3.48 -15.35 -10.21
N ARG A 45 2.47 -15.22 -9.32
CA ARG A 45 1.69 -13.97 -9.12
C ARG A 45 1.95 -13.25 -7.79
N GLU A 46 3.04 -13.60 -7.11
CA GLU A 46 3.49 -12.95 -5.87
C GLU A 46 4.17 -11.59 -6.14
N PHE A 47 3.60 -10.80 -7.04
CA PHE A 47 4.11 -9.45 -7.33
C PHE A 47 3.67 -8.51 -6.22
N TYR A 48 4.64 -7.81 -5.65
CA TYR A 48 4.44 -6.72 -4.71
C TYR A 48 4.45 -5.44 -5.53
N PHE A 49 3.32 -4.76 -5.60
CA PHE A 49 3.17 -3.56 -6.43
C PHE A 49 3.47 -2.30 -5.63
N SER A 50 2.93 -2.24 -4.41
CA SER A 50 3.08 -1.09 -3.54
C SER A 50 3.20 -1.52 -2.09
N GLY A 51 3.95 -0.75 -1.30
CA GLY A 51 4.05 -0.91 0.13
C GLY A 51 4.40 0.40 0.82
N THR A 52 3.70 0.72 1.90
CA THR A 52 3.95 1.93 2.70
C THR A 52 3.59 1.71 4.16
N LEU A 53 4.29 2.38 5.06
CA LEU A 53 3.86 2.49 6.45
C LEU A 53 2.89 3.67 6.61
N THR A 54 1.94 3.54 7.53
CA THR A 54 0.99 4.63 7.83
C THR A 54 1.54 5.68 8.80
N ALA A 55 2.60 5.32 9.53
CA ALA A 55 3.33 6.17 10.46
C ALA A 55 4.79 5.64 10.53
N PRO A 56 5.73 6.35 11.19
CA PRO A 56 7.03 5.75 11.49
C PRO A 56 6.85 4.39 12.20
N ILE A 57 7.67 3.39 11.87
CA ILE A 57 7.47 2.01 12.36
C ILE A 57 7.43 1.88 13.89
N ALA A 58 8.10 2.79 14.60
CA ALA A 58 8.14 2.84 16.07
C ALA A 58 6.96 3.61 16.69
N SER A 59 6.12 4.26 15.87
CA SER A 59 4.95 5.00 16.34
C SER A 59 3.83 4.06 16.77
N PRO A 60 3.04 4.45 17.78
CA PRO A 60 1.85 3.69 18.16
C PRO A 60 0.86 3.67 16.99
N ASN A 61 0.17 2.55 16.80
CA ASN A 61 -0.77 2.34 15.69
C ASN A 61 -0.13 2.59 14.31
N SER A 62 1.14 2.23 14.14
CA SER A 62 1.74 2.13 12.81
C SER A 62 1.23 0.86 12.13
N HIS A 63 0.87 0.98 10.86
CA HIS A 63 0.45 -0.13 10.01
C HIS A 63 1.38 -0.23 8.80
N LEU A 64 1.63 -1.43 8.32
CA LEU A 64 2.26 -1.69 7.04
C LEU A 64 1.18 -2.10 6.04
N LEU A 65 1.03 -1.31 5.00
CA LEU A 65 0.18 -1.63 3.86
C LEU A 65 1.02 -2.27 2.78
N VAL A 66 0.54 -3.36 2.19
CA VAL A 66 1.18 -4.05 1.07
C VAL A 66 0.14 -4.48 0.06
N SER A 67 0.30 -4.06 -1.20
CA SER A 67 -0.53 -4.50 -2.31
C SER A 67 0.14 -5.60 -3.12
N THR A 68 -0.65 -6.62 -3.44
CA THR A 68 -0.35 -7.65 -4.42
C THR A 68 -1.30 -7.55 -5.61
N ALA A 69 -1.22 -8.50 -6.54
CA ALA A 69 -2.06 -8.50 -7.74
C ALA A 69 -3.56 -8.52 -7.45
N ILE A 70 -3.96 -9.15 -6.35
CA ILE A 70 -5.37 -9.43 -6.05
C ILE A 70 -5.78 -8.99 -4.65
N SER A 71 -4.85 -8.51 -3.83
CA SER A 71 -5.13 -8.20 -2.43
C SER A 71 -4.38 -6.96 -1.96
N LEU A 72 -5.02 -6.18 -1.10
CA LEU A 72 -4.37 -5.20 -0.25
C LEU A 72 -4.34 -5.75 1.17
N PHE A 73 -3.15 -5.82 1.76
CA PHE A 73 -2.94 -6.32 3.11
C PHE A 73 -2.60 -5.17 4.06
N ASP A 74 -3.14 -5.26 5.27
CA ASP A 74 -2.84 -4.40 6.40
C ASP A 74 -2.24 -5.23 7.53
N TRP A 75 -1.02 -4.88 7.95
CA TRP A 75 -0.40 -5.40 9.16
C TRP A 75 -0.20 -4.29 10.18
N PRO A 76 -0.96 -4.32 11.30
CA PRO A 76 -0.62 -3.54 12.47
C PRO A 76 0.76 -3.98 12.98
N VAL A 77 1.70 -3.04 13.09
CA VAL A 77 3.09 -3.36 13.46
C VAL A 77 3.13 -4.05 14.82
N GLY A 78 3.73 -5.23 14.86
CA GLY A 78 3.80 -6.09 16.05
C GLY A 78 2.66 -7.12 16.19
N SER A 79 1.69 -7.12 15.27
CA SER A 79 0.63 -8.14 15.22
C SER A 79 1.15 -9.48 14.69
N ASN A 80 0.44 -10.56 15.02
CA ASN A 80 0.69 -11.92 14.50
C ASN A 80 -0.09 -12.25 13.23
N SER A 81 -0.92 -11.33 12.73
CA SER A 81 -1.79 -11.56 11.57
C SER A 81 -1.93 -10.32 10.70
N TRP A 82 -2.25 -10.56 9.43
CA TRP A 82 -2.67 -9.54 8.47
C TRP A 82 -4.20 -9.50 8.38
N SER A 83 -4.73 -8.31 8.10
CA SER A 83 -6.04 -8.13 7.50
C SER A 83 -5.91 -8.07 5.99
N GLU A 84 -6.89 -8.60 5.26
CA GLU A 84 -6.87 -8.66 3.79
C GLU A 84 -8.13 -8.03 3.22
N LEU A 85 -7.94 -7.20 2.19
CA LEU A 85 -8.98 -6.72 1.29
C LEU A 85 -8.72 -7.32 -0.10
N GLN A 86 -9.65 -8.13 -0.58
CA GLN A 86 -9.62 -8.68 -1.94
C GLN A 86 -9.95 -7.57 -2.96
N LEU A 87 -9.15 -7.49 -4.01
CA LEU A 87 -9.26 -6.53 -5.11
C LEU A 87 -9.94 -7.20 -6.32
N SER A 88 -10.69 -6.42 -7.09
CA SER A 88 -11.47 -6.89 -8.26
C SER A 88 -10.64 -6.99 -9.54
N ASP A 89 -9.46 -7.62 -9.44
CA ASP A 89 -8.44 -7.78 -10.50
C ASP A 89 -7.58 -6.54 -10.80
N GLU A 90 -7.80 -5.40 -10.14
CA GLU A 90 -6.95 -4.20 -10.27
C GLU A 90 -5.95 -4.08 -9.12
N SER A 91 -4.65 -4.07 -9.42
CA SER A 91 -3.59 -3.94 -8.39
C SER A 91 -3.41 -2.49 -7.97
N ILE A 92 -3.20 -2.27 -6.66
CA ILE A 92 -2.87 -0.94 -6.14
C ILE A 92 -1.38 -0.68 -6.36
N GLU A 93 -1.08 0.17 -7.34
CA GLU A 93 0.27 0.53 -7.74
C GLU A 93 0.89 1.59 -6.84
N GLN A 94 0.08 2.46 -6.24
CA GLN A 94 0.57 3.56 -5.40
C GLN A 94 -0.32 3.76 -4.18
N ILE A 95 0.31 4.02 -3.04
CA ILE A 95 -0.35 4.44 -1.81
C ILE A 95 0.43 5.63 -1.26
N VAL A 96 -0.25 6.74 -1.05
CA VAL A 96 0.36 8.01 -0.63
C VAL A 96 -0.44 8.63 0.50
N GLU A 97 0.25 9.31 1.41
CA GLU A 97 -0.39 10.05 2.50
C GLU A 97 -0.66 11.50 2.06
N PHE A 98 -1.88 11.96 2.27
CA PHE A 98 -2.30 13.35 2.14
C PHE A 98 -3.03 13.78 3.40
N ASN A 99 -2.41 14.67 4.19
CA ASN A 99 -3.00 15.30 5.37
C ASN A 99 -3.60 14.27 6.37
N GLY A 100 -2.86 13.20 6.67
CA GLY A 100 -3.31 12.12 7.56
C GLY A 100 -4.32 11.14 6.95
N GLN A 101 -4.66 11.28 5.66
CA GLN A 101 -5.46 10.31 4.91
C GLN A 101 -4.58 9.55 3.92
N PHE A 102 -4.88 8.28 3.68
CA PHE A 102 -4.18 7.49 2.69
C PHE A 102 -5.01 7.43 1.41
N ILE A 103 -4.37 7.75 0.29
CA ILE A 103 -4.96 7.70 -1.04
C ILE A 103 -4.23 6.61 -1.83
N ALA A 104 -5.01 5.75 -2.47
CA ALA A 104 -4.51 4.66 -3.30
C ALA A 104 -4.86 4.92 -4.77
N MET A 105 -4.03 4.39 -5.68
CA MET A 105 -4.28 4.42 -7.11
C MET A 105 -4.01 3.03 -7.70
N ASP A 106 -4.92 2.57 -8.55
CA ASP A 106 -4.76 1.30 -9.28
C ASP A 106 -4.08 1.48 -10.65
N ASP A 107 -3.84 0.36 -11.33
CA ASP A 107 -3.25 0.30 -12.67
C ASP A 107 -4.16 0.89 -13.77
N CYS A 108 -5.45 1.10 -13.49
CA CYS A 108 -6.43 1.80 -14.32
C CYS A 108 -6.52 3.31 -14.02
N TYR A 109 -5.66 3.85 -13.15
CA TYR A 109 -5.67 5.24 -12.69
C TYR A 109 -6.93 5.67 -11.93
N LYS A 110 -7.72 4.73 -11.41
CA LYS A 110 -8.79 5.06 -10.46
C LYS A 110 -8.16 5.40 -9.12
N ILE A 111 -8.75 6.37 -8.43
CA ILE A 111 -8.25 6.89 -7.16
C ILE A 111 -9.20 6.48 -6.06
N TYR A 112 -8.64 6.06 -4.92
CA TYR A 112 -9.41 5.58 -3.77
C TYR A 112 -8.97 6.28 -2.49
N ALA A 113 -9.94 6.63 -1.64
CA ALA A 113 -9.68 6.90 -0.23
C ALA A 113 -9.58 5.57 0.52
N LEU A 114 -8.46 5.35 1.22
CA LEU A 114 -8.23 4.15 2.00
C LEU A 114 -8.82 4.30 3.41
N GLN A 115 -9.55 3.28 3.85
CA GLN A 115 -10.15 3.20 5.17
C GLN A 115 -9.43 2.11 5.97
N LEU A 116 -8.77 2.47 7.08
CA LEU A 116 -8.07 1.53 7.95
C LEU A 116 -8.97 0.93 9.03
N SER A 117 -10.03 1.64 9.42
CA SER A 117 -10.89 1.29 10.55
C SER A 117 -12.36 1.50 10.18
N PRO A 118 -13.30 0.62 10.59
CA PRO A 118 -13.12 -0.57 11.43
C PRO A 118 -12.57 -1.80 10.70
N GLN A 119 -12.56 -1.78 9.36
CA GLN A 119 -12.00 -2.82 8.50
C GLN A 119 -11.30 -2.14 7.32
N LEU A 120 -10.31 -2.82 6.75
CA LEU A 120 -9.60 -2.32 5.57
C LEU A 120 -10.56 -2.21 4.38
N GLY A 121 -10.61 -1.02 3.78
CA GLY A 121 -11.52 -0.74 2.66
C GLY A 121 -10.96 0.32 1.72
N LEU A 122 -11.52 0.34 0.51
CA LEU A 122 -11.25 1.36 -0.51
C LEU A 122 -12.56 2.00 -0.94
N GLN A 123 -12.60 3.32 -0.96
CA GLN A 123 -13.72 4.10 -1.47
C GLN A 123 -13.26 4.88 -2.70
N GLU A 124 -13.80 4.54 -3.87
CA GLU A 124 -13.47 5.24 -5.12
C GLU A 124 -13.84 6.72 -5.01
N ILE A 125 -12.91 7.57 -5.44
CA ILE A 125 -13.11 9.00 -5.58
C ILE A 125 -13.42 9.25 -7.05
N THR A 126 -14.61 9.76 -7.34
CA THR A 126 -14.99 10.09 -8.72
C THR A 126 -14.10 11.20 -9.25
N THR A 127 -13.32 10.88 -10.29
CA THR A 127 -12.48 11.84 -10.99
C THR A 127 -12.86 11.89 -12.46
N GLU A 128 -13.05 13.08 -13.01
CA GLU A 128 -13.18 13.27 -14.45
C GLU A 128 -11.81 13.60 -15.05
N TRP A 129 -11.31 12.70 -15.90
CA TRP A 129 -10.12 12.97 -16.70
C TRP A 129 -10.47 13.96 -17.81
N VAL A 130 -10.23 15.25 -17.58
CA VAL A 130 -10.48 16.25 -18.62
C VAL A 130 -9.31 16.27 -19.61
N GLY A 131 -9.39 15.41 -20.64
CA GLY A 131 -8.37 15.27 -21.69
C GLY A 131 -8.14 16.50 -22.57
N HIS A 132 -8.86 17.61 -22.34
CA HIS A 132 -8.80 18.83 -23.18
C HIS A 132 -8.91 20.14 -22.39
N LEU A 133 -8.37 20.24 -21.18
CA LEU A 133 -8.16 21.56 -20.59
C LEU A 133 -6.91 22.19 -21.20
N SER A 134 -7.11 23.22 -22.03
CA SER A 134 -6.08 24.26 -22.20
C SER A 134 -5.69 24.74 -20.80
N PRO A 135 -4.39 24.88 -20.48
CA PRO A 135 -3.94 25.23 -19.14
C PRO A 135 -4.73 26.44 -18.65
N SER A 136 -5.58 26.23 -17.65
CA SER A 136 -6.30 27.31 -17.01
C SER A 136 -5.25 28.24 -16.44
N SER A 137 -5.35 29.52 -16.78
CA SER A 137 -4.52 30.55 -16.17
C SER A 137 -4.79 30.49 -14.68
N TYR A 138 -3.81 29.97 -13.92
CA TYR A 138 -3.72 30.17 -12.49
C TYR A 138 -3.83 31.67 -12.24
N THR A 139 -5.03 32.14 -11.92
CA THR A 139 -5.22 33.46 -11.34
C THR A 139 -4.82 33.30 -9.89
N LYS A 140 -3.60 33.78 -9.58
CA LYS A 140 -3.13 33.90 -8.20
C LYS A 140 -4.13 34.74 -7.38
N PRO A 141 -4.29 34.45 -6.08
CA PRO A 141 -5.09 35.26 -5.16
C PRO A 141 -4.55 36.69 -5.04
#